data_AF-A0A246GKC1-F1
#
_entry.id   AF-A0A246GKC1-F1
#
_cell.length_a   1.000
_cell.length_b   1.000
_cell.length_c   1.000
_cell.angle_alpha   90.00
_cell.angle_beta   90.00
_cell.angle_gamma   90.00
#
_symmetry.space_group_name_H-M   'P 1'
#
loop_
_entity.id
_entity.type
_entity.pdbx_description
1 polymer ?
#
loop_
_entity_poly.entity_id
_entity_poly.type
_entity_poly.pdbx_seq_one_letter_code
_entity_poly.pdbx_strand_id
1 'polypeptide(L)'
;MKILVCISHVPDTTSKINFTNGDSEFDTNGVQYVINPNDEFGLTRAVMFQEQQGATVTVVNVGEADTEPTLRKALAIGANDAIRVNANPTDGLFVAKQLAEVIKKGGFDLIIAGKESLDYNGGMVPGMTAGLLGYNFINSCIDLKMEGNTVTAAREIDGGKEVVTTTLPLIVGGQKGLVEEKDLRIPNMRGIMTARTKPLSVVEPLGADVATKAVKFEKPAPKQEVKLVSPDNLDELINLLHNEAKVI
;
A
#
# COMPACT_ATOMS: atom_id res chain seq x y z
N MET A 1 22.69 1.32 2.82
CA MET A 1 21.37 1.51 3.46
C MET A 1 20.51 0.29 3.18
N LYS A 2 19.78 -0.20 4.19
CA LYS A 2 18.86 -1.32 4.07
C LYS A 2 17.42 -0.82 4.09
N ILE A 3 16.69 -1.05 3.01
CA ILE A 3 15.31 -0.59 2.80
C ILE A 3 14.37 -1.80 2.88
N LEU A 4 13.31 -1.68 3.67
CA LEU A 4 12.19 -2.62 3.67
C LEU A 4 11.02 -1.98 2.94
N VAL A 5 10.42 -2.70 1.99
CA VAL A 5 9.18 -2.28 1.33
C VAL A 5 8.06 -3.23 1.75
N CYS A 6 7.02 -2.69 2.39
CA CYS A 6 5.84 -3.45 2.75
C CYS A 6 4.92 -3.57 1.52
N ILE A 7 4.58 -4.81 1.16
CA ILE A 7 3.78 -5.15 -0.01
C ILE A 7 2.49 -5.83 0.44
N SER A 8 1.36 -5.25 0.05
CA SER A 8 0.02 -5.79 0.23
C SER A 8 -0.45 -6.52 -1.03
N HIS A 9 -1.12 -7.65 -0.83
CA HIS A 9 -1.74 -8.48 -1.86
C HIS A 9 -3.22 -8.15 -1.93
N VAL A 10 -3.62 -7.31 -2.88
CA VAL A 10 -4.98 -6.73 -2.93
C VAL A 10 -5.71 -7.14 -4.21
N PRO A 11 -7.05 -7.23 -4.19
CA PRO A 11 -7.85 -7.40 -5.39
C PRO A 11 -7.56 -6.27 -6.39
N ASP A 12 -7.47 -6.63 -7.68
CA ASP A 12 -7.39 -5.66 -8.75
C ASP A 12 -8.67 -4.80 -8.76
N THR A 13 -8.52 -3.48 -8.96
CA THR A 13 -9.64 -2.52 -9.00
C THR A 13 -10.68 -2.80 -10.09
N THR A 14 -10.34 -3.61 -11.08
CA THR A 14 -11.26 -4.08 -12.13
C THR A 14 -12.08 -5.31 -11.71
N SER A 15 -11.74 -5.94 -10.58
CA SER A 15 -12.43 -7.12 -10.06
C SER A 15 -13.82 -6.76 -9.52
N LYS A 16 -14.81 -7.60 -9.82
CA LYS A 16 -16.16 -7.44 -9.29
C LYS A 16 -16.20 -7.90 -7.83
N ILE A 17 -16.49 -6.97 -6.92
CA ILE A 17 -16.59 -7.25 -5.48
C ILE A 17 -17.94 -7.90 -5.15
N ASN A 18 -17.89 -9.11 -4.60
CA ASN A 18 -19.03 -9.84 -4.05
C ASN A 18 -18.69 -10.37 -2.66
N PHE A 19 -19.72 -10.76 -1.92
CA PHE A 19 -19.59 -11.33 -0.59
C PHE A 19 -20.30 -12.69 -0.54
N THR A 20 -19.82 -13.57 0.33
CA THR A 20 -20.38 -14.90 0.59
C THR A 20 -20.74 -15.03 2.07
N ASN A 21 -21.27 -16.20 2.44
CA ASN A 21 -21.62 -16.55 3.83
C ASN A 21 -22.52 -15.50 4.51
N GLY A 22 -23.60 -15.10 3.84
CA GLY A 22 -24.51 -14.08 4.38
C GLY A 22 -23.88 -12.68 4.51
N ASP A 23 -23.04 -12.32 3.54
CA ASP A 23 -22.26 -11.08 3.50
C ASP A 23 -21.24 -10.92 4.63
N SER A 24 -20.77 -12.01 5.24
CA SER A 24 -19.75 -11.97 6.29
C SER A 24 -18.31 -12.18 5.77
N GLU A 25 -18.17 -12.63 4.52
CA GLU A 25 -16.88 -12.97 3.91
C GLU A 25 -16.77 -12.40 2.49
N PHE A 26 -15.55 -12.07 2.06
CA PHE A 26 -15.28 -11.64 0.68
C PHE A 26 -15.21 -12.85 -0.27
N ASP A 27 -15.86 -12.74 -1.42
CA ASP A 27 -15.81 -13.77 -2.46
C ASP A 27 -14.51 -13.65 -3.27
N THR A 28 -13.58 -14.57 -3.04
CA THR A 28 -12.28 -14.58 -3.73
C THR A 28 -12.33 -15.28 -5.10
N ASN A 29 -13.47 -15.87 -5.48
CA ASN A 29 -13.58 -16.63 -6.72
C ASN A 29 -13.46 -15.75 -7.96
N GLY A 30 -12.46 -16.06 -8.81
CA GLY A 30 -12.23 -15.30 -10.04
C GLY A 30 -11.66 -13.90 -9.84
N VAL A 31 -11.22 -13.58 -8.61
CA VAL A 31 -10.58 -12.31 -8.29
C VAL A 31 -9.10 -12.37 -8.69
N GLN A 32 -8.66 -11.40 -9.48
CA GLN A 32 -7.25 -11.21 -9.77
C GLN A 32 -6.62 -10.36 -8.67
N TYR A 33 -5.44 -10.74 -8.20
CA TYR A 33 -4.70 -10.00 -7.18
C TYR A 33 -3.44 -9.35 -7.74
N VAL A 34 -3.10 -8.19 -7.19
CA VAL A 34 -1.99 -7.35 -7.61
C VAL A 34 -1.20 -6.83 -6.41
N ILE A 35 -0.03 -6.24 -6.68
CA ILE A 35 0.64 -5.39 -5.69
C ILE A 35 -0.25 -4.16 -5.50
N ASN A 36 -0.52 -3.79 -4.25
CA ASN A 36 -1.25 -2.56 -3.96
C ASN A 36 -0.62 -1.35 -4.67
N PRO A 37 -1.38 -0.54 -5.43
CA PRO A 37 -0.81 0.53 -6.26
C PRO A 37 0.05 1.53 -5.49
N ASN A 38 -0.32 1.90 -4.25
CA ASN A 38 0.50 2.77 -3.42
C ASN A 38 1.87 2.14 -3.07
N ASP A 39 1.92 0.82 -2.93
CA ASP A 39 3.14 0.08 -2.64
C ASP A 39 4.05 0.01 -3.88
N GLU A 40 3.50 0.03 -5.10
CA GLU A 40 4.30 0.05 -6.35
C GLU A 40 5.13 1.34 -6.48
N PHE A 41 4.59 2.50 -6.04
CA PHE A 41 5.36 3.74 -5.95
C PHE A 41 6.51 3.61 -4.95
N GLY A 42 6.24 2.99 -3.79
CA GLY A 42 7.23 2.75 -2.75
C GLY A 42 8.35 1.82 -3.19
N LEU A 43 7.99 0.70 -3.83
CA LEU A 43 8.93 -0.25 -4.41
C LEU A 43 9.80 0.40 -5.48
N THR A 44 9.20 1.19 -6.37
CA THR A 44 9.93 1.92 -7.39
C THR A 44 10.93 2.88 -6.78
N ARG A 45 10.54 3.66 -5.76
CA ARG A 45 11.46 4.57 -5.06
C ARG A 45 12.61 3.82 -4.40
N ALA A 46 12.34 2.69 -3.76
CA ALA A 46 13.38 1.85 -3.16
C ALA A 46 14.37 1.34 -4.20
N VAL A 47 13.89 0.87 -5.36
CA VAL A 47 14.74 0.43 -6.48
C VAL A 47 15.58 1.58 -7.04
N MET A 48 15.04 2.81 -7.12
CA MET A 48 15.83 3.98 -7.50
C MET A 48 16.96 4.27 -6.50
N PHE A 49 16.71 4.14 -5.19
CA PHE A 49 17.78 4.25 -4.19
C PHE A 49 18.83 3.14 -4.31
N GLN A 50 18.42 1.93 -4.67
CA GLN A 50 19.36 0.84 -4.98
C GLN A 50 20.27 1.21 -6.16
N GLU A 51 19.70 1.71 -7.25
CA GLU A 51 20.46 2.10 -8.46
C GLU A 51 21.37 3.31 -8.21
N GLN A 52 20.91 4.32 -7.46
CA GLN A 52 21.62 5.60 -7.29
C GLN A 52 22.58 5.61 -6.11
N GLN A 53 22.27 4.87 -5.04
CA GLN A 53 22.95 4.97 -3.74
C GLN A 53 23.44 3.60 -3.21
N GLY A 54 23.28 2.53 -4.00
CA GLY A 54 23.71 1.18 -3.59
C GLY A 54 22.93 0.63 -2.39
N ALA A 55 21.67 1.07 -2.20
CA ALA A 55 20.80 0.51 -1.18
C ALA A 55 20.48 -0.97 -1.46
N THR A 56 20.16 -1.73 -0.41
CA THR A 56 19.62 -3.10 -0.52
C THR A 56 18.13 -3.07 -0.18
N VAL A 57 17.30 -3.59 -1.07
CA VAL A 57 15.83 -3.58 -1.00
C VAL A 57 15.32 -4.98 -0.67
N THR A 58 14.69 -5.11 0.49
CA THR A 58 13.92 -6.30 0.87
C THR A 58 12.43 -5.97 0.80
N VAL A 59 11.61 -6.86 0.25
CA VAL A 59 10.15 -6.74 0.30
C VAL A 59 9.56 -7.65 1.36
N VAL A 60 8.51 -7.21 2.05
CA VAL A 60 7.80 -8.02 3.05
C VAL A 60 6.30 -8.04 2.81
N ASN A 61 5.68 -9.20 2.99
CA ASN A 61 4.23 -9.36 3.02
C ASN A 61 3.82 -10.18 4.25
N VAL A 62 2.69 -9.83 4.86
CA VAL A 62 1.99 -10.66 5.85
C VAL A 62 0.85 -11.35 5.13
N GLY A 63 0.96 -12.66 4.93
CA GLY A 63 0.04 -13.41 4.09
C GLY A 63 0.37 -14.89 4.00
N GLU A 64 -0.64 -15.67 3.61
CA GLU A 64 -0.51 -17.11 3.38
C GLU A 64 0.24 -17.39 2.07
N ALA A 65 0.39 -18.66 1.70
CA ALA A 65 1.19 -19.05 0.53
C ALA A 65 0.66 -18.49 -0.81
N ASP A 66 -0.61 -18.12 -0.87
CA ASP A 66 -1.28 -17.52 -2.03
C ASP A 66 -0.76 -16.12 -2.37
N THR A 67 -0.10 -15.42 -1.43
CA THR A 67 0.49 -14.10 -1.68
C THR A 67 1.89 -14.15 -2.29
N GLU A 68 2.53 -15.33 -2.33
CA GLU A 68 3.89 -15.48 -2.89
C GLU A 68 4.05 -14.99 -4.33
N PRO A 69 3.09 -15.19 -5.26
CA PRO A 69 3.18 -14.62 -6.60
C PRO A 69 3.35 -13.08 -6.60
N THR A 70 2.73 -12.37 -5.65
CA THR A 70 2.87 -10.92 -5.50
C THR A 70 4.28 -10.54 -5.04
N LEU A 71 4.86 -11.28 -4.08
CA LEU A 71 6.26 -11.11 -3.69
C LEU A 71 7.21 -11.42 -4.86
N ARG A 72 6.93 -12.45 -5.65
CA ARG A 72 7.72 -12.80 -6.85
C ARG A 72 7.63 -11.70 -7.92
N LYS A 73 6.47 -11.06 -8.10
CA LYS A 73 6.33 -9.87 -8.96
C LYS A 73 7.23 -8.73 -8.44
N ALA A 74 7.22 -8.45 -7.14
CA ALA A 74 8.06 -7.40 -6.55
C ALA A 74 9.58 -7.68 -6.69
N LEU A 75 9.99 -8.95 -6.54
CA LEU A 75 11.34 -9.42 -6.83
C LEU A 75 11.72 -9.26 -8.31
N ALA A 76 10.77 -9.45 -9.22
CA ALA A 76 10.97 -9.27 -10.65
C ALA A 76 11.08 -7.80 -11.06
N ILE A 77 10.44 -6.90 -10.31
CA ILE A 77 10.55 -5.43 -10.48
C ILE A 77 11.95 -4.94 -10.11
N GLY A 78 12.53 -5.43 -9.00
CA GLY A 78 13.89 -5.02 -8.64
C GLY A 78 14.36 -5.29 -7.22
N ALA A 79 13.49 -5.76 -6.31
CA ALA A 79 13.89 -6.10 -4.94
C ALA A 79 14.95 -7.22 -4.90
N ASN A 80 15.84 -7.19 -3.91
CA ASN A 80 16.89 -8.21 -3.74
C ASN A 80 16.34 -9.47 -3.09
N ASP A 81 15.61 -9.30 -1.98
CA ASP A 81 15.14 -10.38 -1.11
C ASP A 81 13.65 -10.19 -0.78
N ALA A 82 12.97 -11.28 -0.44
CA ALA A 82 11.59 -11.26 0.03
C ALA A 82 11.45 -11.96 1.37
N ILE A 83 10.53 -11.46 2.19
CA ILE A 83 10.10 -12.06 3.45
C ILE A 83 8.58 -12.24 3.39
N ARG A 84 8.09 -13.45 3.66
CA ARG A 84 6.66 -13.70 3.88
C ARG A 84 6.46 -14.10 5.33
N VAL A 85 5.66 -13.33 6.06
CA VAL A 85 5.15 -13.75 7.37
C VAL A 85 3.96 -14.65 7.12
N ASN A 86 4.07 -15.93 7.48
CA ASN A 86 3.10 -16.98 7.20
C ASN A 86 1.85 -16.86 8.09
N ALA A 87 0.99 -15.90 7.79
CA ALA A 87 -0.21 -15.62 8.58
C ALA A 87 -1.32 -15.02 7.76
N ASN A 88 -2.55 -15.36 8.12
CA ASN A 88 -3.74 -14.65 7.67
C ASN A 88 -3.78 -13.23 8.30
N PRO A 89 -3.80 -12.14 7.51
CA PRO A 89 -3.87 -10.77 8.02
C PRO A 89 -5.28 -10.47 8.57
N THR A 90 -5.49 -10.72 9.87
CA THR A 90 -6.79 -10.59 10.53
C THR A 90 -7.23 -9.14 10.77
N ASP A 91 -6.31 -8.29 11.23
CA ASP A 91 -6.56 -6.85 11.40
C ASP A 91 -5.27 -6.02 11.26
N GLY A 92 -5.43 -4.69 11.22
CA GLY A 92 -4.31 -3.76 11.03
C GLY A 92 -3.28 -3.78 12.16
N LEU A 93 -3.70 -4.02 13.42
CA LEU A 93 -2.79 -4.10 14.56
C LEU A 93 -1.98 -5.42 14.53
N PHE A 94 -2.62 -6.53 14.17
CA PHE A 94 -1.97 -7.80 13.95
C PHE A 94 -0.87 -7.66 12.90
N VAL A 95 -1.21 -7.12 11.72
CA VAL A 95 -0.24 -6.88 10.64
C VAL A 95 0.89 -5.96 11.11
N ALA A 96 0.58 -4.85 11.78
CA ALA A 96 1.59 -3.91 12.28
C ALA A 96 2.56 -4.57 13.28
N LYS A 97 2.07 -5.44 14.17
CA LYS A 97 2.91 -6.21 15.09
C LYS A 97 3.85 -7.17 14.34
N GLN A 98 3.33 -7.90 13.35
CA GLN A 98 4.15 -8.80 12.51
C GLN A 98 5.26 -8.03 11.78
N LEU A 99 4.91 -6.90 11.16
CA LEU A 99 5.87 -6.04 10.46
C LEU A 99 6.91 -5.46 11.43
N ALA A 100 6.50 -4.99 12.61
CA ALA A 100 7.40 -4.46 13.62
C ALA A 100 8.46 -5.50 14.03
N GLU A 101 8.08 -6.77 14.18
CA GLU A 101 9.02 -7.84 14.52
C GLU A 101 10.05 -8.11 13.41
N VAL A 102 9.60 -8.16 12.15
CA VAL A 102 10.48 -8.27 10.98
C VAL A 102 11.45 -7.08 10.94
N ILE A 103 10.96 -5.87 11.20
CA ILE A 103 11.77 -4.65 11.17
C ILE A 103 12.83 -4.66 12.27
N LYS A 104 12.47 -5.02 13.50
CA LYS A 104 13.40 -5.11 14.65
C LYS A 104 14.52 -6.10 14.39
N LYS A 105 14.20 -7.29 13.88
CA LYS A 105 15.18 -8.35 13.58
C LYS A 105 16.04 -8.02 12.36
N GLY A 106 15.48 -7.28 11.40
CA GLY A 106 16.11 -7.03 10.12
C GLY A 106 17.06 -5.84 10.08
N GLY A 107 17.02 -4.92 11.06
CA GLY A 107 17.92 -3.76 11.11
C GLY A 107 17.78 -2.86 9.88
N PHE A 108 16.53 -2.57 9.50
CA PHE A 108 16.24 -1.70 8.34
C PHE A 108 16.33 -0.22 8.72
N ASP A 109 16.90 0.58 7.83
CA ASP A 109 17.06 2.03 8.02
C ASP A 109 15.79 2.78 7.58
N LEU A 110 15.24 2.39 6.44
CA LEU A 110 14.05 3.00 5.84
C LEU A 110 13.00 1.93 5.57
N ILE A 111 11.77 2.20 5.99
CA ILE A 111 10.62 1.35 5.73
C ILE A 111 9.65 2.14 4.86
N ILE A 112 9.31 1.61 3.70
CA ILE A 112 8.36 2.20 2.77
C ILE A 112 7.14 1.30 2.68
N ALA A 113 5.99 1.81 3.08
CA ALA A 113 4.69 1.16 2.89
C ALA A 113 3.81 2.07 2.04
N GLY A 114 2.77 1.55 1.40
CA GLY A 114 1.69 2.40 0.90
C GLY A 114 0.99 3.12 2.06
N LYS A 115 0.51 4.34 1.81
CA LYS A 115 -0.34 5.10 2.74
C LYS A 115 -1.52 4.26 3.21
N GLU A 116 -2.16 3.58 2.27
CA GLU A 116 -3.28 2.67 2.49
C GLU A 116 -3.29 1.56 1.43
N SER A 117 -3.96 0.46 1.77
CA SER A 117 -4.26 -0.63 0.86
C SER A 117 -5.67 -0.45 0.28
N LEU A 118 -5.86 -0.78 -1.00
CA LEU A 118 -7.14 -0.53 -1.68
C LEU A 118 -8.28 -1.47 -1.27
N ASP A 119 -7.98 -2.57 -0.57
CA ASP A 119 -8.97 -3.52 -0.07
C ASP A 119 -9.70 -3.01 1.19
N TYR A 120 -8.95 -2.48 2.16
CA TYR A 120 -9.49 -2.00 3.44
C TYR A 120 -9.53 -0.48 3.57
N ASN A 121 -8.76 0.24 2.75
CA ASN A 121 -8.61 1.69 2.79
C ASN A 121 -8.33 2.24 4.21
N GLY A 122 -7.56 1.48 4.99
CA GLY A 122 -7.48 1.68 6.43
C GLY A 122 -6.47 2.73 6.90
N GLY A 123 -5.47 3.08 6.08
CA GLY A 123 -4.50 4.15 6.38
C GLY A 123 -3.65 3.99 7.64
N MET A 124 -3.70 2.84 8.32
CA MET A 124 -3.29 2.72 9.74
C MET A 124 -2.01 1.93 9.98
N VAL A 125 -1.75 0.89 9.19
CA VAL A 125 -0.67 -0.10 9.44
C VAL A 125 0.72 0.55 9.52
N PRO A 126 1.13 1.46 8.60
CA PRO A 126 2.45 2.09 8.69
C PRO A 126 2.62 2.93 9.95
N GLY A 127 1.59 3.69 10.34
CA GLY A 127 1.60 4.52 11.55
C GLY A 127 1.62 3.70 12.83
N MET A 128 0.82 2.62 12.90
CA MET A 128 0.86 1.67 14.02
C MET A 128 2.22 1.02 14.15
N THR A 129 2.82 0.60 13.03
CA THR A 129 4.17 0.00 13.00
C THR A 129 5.20 0.98 13.53
N ALA A 130 5.15 2.25 13.11
CA ALA A 130 6.06 3.28 13.61
C ALA A 130 5.90 3.51 15.12
N GLY A 131 4.66 3.57 15.61
CA GLY A 131 4.36 3.70 17.05
C GLY A 131 4.89 2.52 17.88
N LEU A 132 4.74 1.29 17.39
CA LEU A 132 5.25 0.08 18.05
C LEU A 132 6.79 0.01 18.12
N LEU A 133 7.47 0.68 17.18
CA LEU A 133 8.93 0.74 17.09
C LEU A 133 9.53 1.99 17.73
N GLY A 134 8.73 3.04 17.94
CA GLY A 134 9.21 4.37 18.30
C GLY A 134 9.99 5.04 17.16
N TYR A 135 9.68 4.73 15.90
CA TYR A 135 10.36 5.27 14.72
C TYR A 135 9.71 6.57 14.26
N ASN A 136 10.49 7.39 13.54
CA ASN A 136 9.93 8.55 12.83
C ASN A 136 8.91 8.08 11.79
N PHE A 137 7.86 8.86 11.57
CA PHE A 137 6.80 8.53 10.61
C PHE A 137 6.40 9.73 9.77
N ILE A 138 6.34 9.55 8.45
CA ILE A 138 5.83 10.53 7.51
C ILE A 138 4.76 9.87 6.65
N ASN A 139 3.51 10.31 6.80
CA ASN A 139 2.38 9.81 6.01
C ASN A 139 2.13 10.65 4.75
N SER A 140 1.38 10.11 3.79
CA SER A 140 1.04 10.75 2.51
C SER A 140 2.27 11.33 1.79
N CYS A 141 3.37 10.58 1.81
CA CYS A 141 4.66 10.99 1.27
C CYS A 141 4.65 10.96 -0.26
N ILE A 142 5.04 12.08 -0.87
CA ILE A 142 5.05 12.33 -2.32
C ILE A 142 6.44 12.75 -2.85
N ASP A 143 7.43 12.94 -2.00
CA ASP A 143 8.85 13.04 -2.41
C ASP A 143 9.72 12.59 -1.24
N LEU A 144 10.85 11.95 -1.53
CA LEU A 144 11.74 11.43 -0.51
C LEU A 144 13.19 11.52 -0.99
N LYS A 145 14.01 12.30 -0.29
CA LYS A 145 15.44 12.49 -0.54
C LYS A 145 16.24 12.18 0.70
N MET A 146 17.41 11.58 0.51
CA MET A 146 18.26 11.13 1.61
C MET A 146 19.70 11.58 1.39
N GLU A 147 20.29 12.14 2.43
CA GLU A 147 21.67 12.58 2.50
C GLU A 147 22.28 12.10 3.82
N GLY A 148 22.99 10.96 3.76
CA GLY A 148 23.49 10.29 4.96
C GLY A 148 22.35 9.85 5.87
N ASN A 149 22.32 10.37 7.11
CA ASN A 149 21.27 10.08 8.08
C ASN A 149 20.06 11.04 8.00
N THR A 150 20.17 12.12 7.22
CA THR A 150 19.13 13.14 7.10
C THR A 150 18.20 12.79 5.95
N VAL A 151 16.90 12.88 6.23
CA VAL A 151 15.84 12.63 5.25
C VAL A 151 15.04 13.91 5.07
N THR A 152 14.88 14.35 3.82
CA THR A 152 13.95 15.42 3.45
C THR A 152 12.83 14.82 2.63
N ALA A 153 11.59 15.00 3.08
CA ALA A 153 10.42 14.47 2.40
C ALA A 153 9.38 15.55 2.16
N ALA A 154 8.59 15.39 1.09
CA ALA A 154 7.38 16.17 0.90
C ALA A 154 6.17 15.28 1.14
N ARG A 155 5.15 15.80 1.82
CA ARG A 155 3.87 15.12 2.05
C ARG A 155 2.70 15.99 1.64
N GLU A 156 1.62 15.35 1.23
CA GLU A 156 0.37 16.02 0.90
C GLU A 156 -0.45 16.33 2.16
N ILE A 157 -1.08 17.50 2.16
CA ILE A 157 -2.01 17.99 3.18
C ILE A 157 -3.18 18.69 2.48
N ASP A 158 -4.30 18.89 3.16
CA ASP A 158 -5.54 19.44 2.56
C ASP A 158 -5.35 20.80 1.85
N GLY A 159 -4.32 21.57 2.21
CA GLY A 159 -3.97 22.86 1.62
C GLY A 159 -2.78 22.85 0.64
N GLY A 160 -2.25 21.69 0.26
CA GLY A 160 -1.12 21.57 -0.66
C GLY A 160 -0.08 20.56 -0.20
N LYS A 161 1.18 20.99 -0.07
CA LYS A 161 2.29 20.12 0.35
C LYS A 161 3.12 20.74 1.46
N GLU A 162 3.53 19.89 2.39
CA GLU A 162 4.46 20.22 3.47
C GLU A 162 5.80 19.54 3.19
N VAL A 163 6.90 20.27 3.37
CA VAL A 163 8.26 19.71 3.31
C VAL A 163 8.79 19.59 4.73
N VAL A 164 9.21 18.38 5.10
CA VAL A 164 9.71 18.06 6.44
C VAL A 164 11.09 17.44 6.35
N THR A 165 11.90 17.67 7.39
CA THR A 165 13.21 17.04 7.56
C THR A 165 13.22 16.21 8.83
N THR A 166 13.76 15.00 8.75
CA THR A 166 13.87 14.06 9.86
C THR A 166 15.14 13.21 9.71
N THR A 167 15.31 12.20 10.56
CA THR A 167 16.44 11.27 10.52
C THR A 167 15.98 9.81 10.44
N LEU A 168 16.89 8.93 10.01
CA LEU A 168 16.66 7.48 10.10
C LEU A 168 16.77 7.01 11.57
N PRO A 169 16.10 5.90 11.96
CA PRO A 169 15.22 5.09 11.14
C PRO A 169 13.84 5.75 10.91
N LEU A 170 13.29 5.54 9.71
CA LEU A 170 12.07 6.21 9.25
C LEU A 170 11.10 5.21 8.63
N ILE A 171 9.81 5.36 8.93
CA ILE A 171 8.72 4.75 8.18
C ILE A 171 8.00 5.82 7.35
N VAL A 172 7.74 5.51 6.08
CA VAL A 172 6.93 6.38 5.21
C VAL A 172 5.69 5.65 4.72
N GLY A 173 4.56 6.36 4.74
CA GLY A 173 3.35 5.99 4.01
C GLY A 173 3.37 6.68 2.64
N GLY A 174 3.89 6.00 1.63
CA GLY A 174 4.00 6.50 0.26
C GLY A 174 2.67 6.46 -0.48
N GLN A 175 2.46 7.42 -1.37
CA GLN A 175 1.30 7.44 -2.26
C GLN A 175 1.72 7.88 -3.66
N LYS A 176 0.75 7.98 -4.56
CA LYS A 176 0.92 8.61 -5.87
C LYS A 176 1.66 9.95 -5.73
N GLY A 177 2.73 10.11 -6.49
CA GLY A 177 3.62 11.27 -6.44
C GLY A 177 5.02 10.97 -5.91
N LEU A 178 5.19 9.96 -5.04
CA LEU A 178 6.49 9.57 -4.48
C LEU A 178 7.56 9.30 -5.57
N VAL A 179 7.10 8.80 -6.70
CA VAL A 179 7.79 8.80 -7.99
C VAL A 179 6.79 9.22 -9.07
N GLU A 180 7.28 9.71 -10.20
CA GLU A 180 6.41 9.98 -11.36
C GLU A 180 5.85 8.67 -11.91
N GLU A 181 4.60 8.67 -12.36
CA GLU A 181 3.93 7.45 -12.88
C GLU A 181 4.68 6.82 -14.04
N LYS A 182 5.28 7.63 -14.92
CA LYS A 182 6.07 7.17 -16.06
C LYS A 182 7.32 6.39 -15.64
N ASP A 183 7.79 6.60 -14.40
CA ASP A 183 8.99 5.99 -13.85
C ASP A 183 8.68 4.71 -13.07
N LEU A 184 7.39 4.35 -12.90
CA LEU A 184 6.97 3.10 -12.26
C LEU A 184 7.65 1.90 -12.94
N ARG A 185 8.30 1.09 -12.12
CA ARG A 185 9.08 -0.03 -12.63
C ARG A 185 8.19 -1.24 -12.87
N ILE A 186 8.21 -1.70 -14.11
CA ILE A 186 7.56 -2.94 -14.52
C ILE A 186 8.60 -4.09 -14.59
N PRO A 187 8.19 -5.33 -14.29
CA PRO A 187 9.06 -6.48 -14.50
C PRO A 187 9.51 -6.58 -15.96
N ASN A 188 10.81 -6.78 -16.19
CA ASN A 188 11.34 -7.16 -17.50
C ASN A 188 11.63 -8.68 -17.55
N MET A 189 11.85 -9.23 -18.75
CA MET A 189 12.05 -10.68 -18.93
C MET A 189 13.17 -11.25 -18.05
N ARG A 190 14.29 -10.53 -17.94
CA ARG A 190 15.42 -10.93 -17.07
C ARG A 190 15.03 -10.89 -15.59
N GLY A 191 14.28 -9.87 -15.17
CA GLY A 191 13.74 -9.74 -13.82
C GLY A 191 12.82 -10.91 -13.47
N ILE A 192 11.91 -11.27 -14.38
CA ILE A 192 10.99 -12.41 -14.20
C ILE A 192 11.74 -13.73 -14.04
N MET A 193 12.76 -13.97 -14.87
CA MET A 193 13.56 -15.20 -14.78
C MET A 193 14.35 -15.28 -13.47
N THR A 194 15.01 -14.18 -13.07
CA THR A 194 15.84 -14.14 -11.87
C THR A 194 15.02 -14.11 -10.58
N ALA A 195 13.80 -13.58 -10.59
CA ALA A 195 12.93 -13.54 -9.42
C ALA A 195 12.57 -14.93 -8.85
N ARG A 196 12.59 -15.97 -9.69
CA ARG A 196 12.33 -17.36 -9.28
C ARG A 196 13.44 -17.91 -8.38
N THR A 197 14.67 -17.45 -8.55
CA THR A 197 15.84 -17.92 -7.80
C THR A 197 16.24 -16.97 -6.67
N LYS A 198 15.69 -15.75 -6.64
CA LYS A 198 15.93 -14.80 -5.54
C LYS A 198 15.42 -15.35 -4.21
N PRO A 199 16.11 -15.05 -3.08
CA PRO A 199 15.71 -15.51 -1.76
C PRO A 199 14.29 -15.05 -1.38
N LEU A 200 13.48 -15.98 -0.92
CA LEU A 200 12.20 -15.73 -0.27
C LEU A 200 12.22 -16.50 1.06
N SER A 201 12.31 -15.77 2.16
CA SER A 201 12.27 -16.33 3.51
C SER A 201 10.84 -16.36 4.00
N VAL A 202 10.37 -17.53 4.42
CA VAL A 202 9.09 -17.66 5.13
C VAL A 202 9.38 -17.66 6.63
N VAL A 203 8.70 -16.79 7.37
CA VAL A 203 8.83 -16.68 8.82
C VAL A 203 7.48 -16.89 9.48
N GLU A 204 7.48 -17.57 10.63
CA GLU A 204 6.26 -17.78 11.40
C GLU A 204 5.84 -16.51 12.14
N PRO A 205 4.52 -16.26 12.30
CA PRO A 205 4.02 -15.08 12.98
C PRO A 205 4.30 -15.14 14.48
N LEU A 206 4.40 -13.97 15.10
CA LEU A 206 4.28 -13.88 16.54
C LEU A 206 2.82 -14.03 16.98
N GLY A 207 2.61 -14.63 18.15
CA GLY A 207 1.30 -14.64 18.80
C GLY A 207 0.85 -13.21 19.07
N ALA A 208 -0.26 -12.80 18.48
CA ALA A 208 -0.83 -11.48 18.65
C ALA A 208 -2.35 -11.57 18.72
N ASP A 209 -2.93 -10.91 19.72
CA ASP A 209 -4.37 -10.81 19.86
C ASP A 209 -4.98 -10.05 18.67
N VAL A 210 -6.10 -10.56 18.18
CA VAL A 210 -6.96 -9.89 17.20
C VAL A 210 -7.81 -8.88 17.97
N ALA A 211 -7.63 -7.60 17.67
CA ALA A 211 -8.31 -6.50 18.34
C ALA A 211 -9.63 -6.14 17.67
N THR A 212 -9.76 -6.38 16.36
CA THR A 212 -10.95 -6.03 15.59
C THR A 212 -11.34 -7.13 14.63
N LYS A 213 -12.63 -7.27 14.34
CA LYS A 213 -13.14 -8.24 13.38
C LYS A 213 -14.30 -7.64 12.58
N ALA A 214 -14.26 -7.78 11.25
CA ALA A 214 -15.39 -7.50 10.40
C ALA A 214 -16.50 -8.55 10.63
N VAL A 215 -17.73 -8.09 10.87
CA VAL A 215 -18.88 -8.96 11.16
C VAL A 215 -19.77 -9.13 9.92
N LYS A 216 -19.91 -8.06 9.13
CA LYS A 216 -20.77 -8.03 7.96
C LYS A 216 -20.31 -6.93 6.99
N PHE A 217 -20.48 -7.18 5.70
CA PHE A 217 -20.25 -6.26 4.62
C PHE A 217 -21.58 -5.91 3.95
N GLU A 218 -21.69 -4.70 3.43
CA GLU A 218 -22.87 -4.26 2.69
C GLU A 218 -22.41 -3.47 1.47
N LYS A 219 -23.06 -3.70 0.32
CA LYS A 219 -22.78 -2.92 -0.88
C LYS A 219 -23.42 -1.54 -0.75
N PRO A 220 -22.80 -0.47 -1.28
CA PRO A 220 -23.46 0.82 -1.40
C PRO A 220 -24.80 0.67 -2.13
N ALA A 221 -25.75 1.54 -1.79
CA ALA A 221 -27.03 1.58 -2.49
C ALA A 221 -26.80 1.71 -4.01
N PRO A 222 -27.55 0.96 -4.84
CA PRO A 222 -27.47 1.11 -6.29
C PRO A 222 -27.68 2.58 -6.70
N LYS A 223 -26.94 3.03 -7.71
CA LYS A 223 -27.13 4.37 -8.27
C LYS A 223 -28.58 4.51 -8.75
N GLN A 224 -29.22 5.62 -8.38
CA GLN A 224 -30.55 5.96 -8.85
C GLN A 224 -30.51 6.40 -10.31
N GLU A 225 -31.67 6.40 -10.97
CA GLU A 225 -31.79 6.93 -12.33
C GLU A 225 -31.35 8.39 -12.38
N VAL A 226 -30.62 8.74 -13.44
CA VAL A 226 -30.16 10.11 -13.66
C VAL A 226 -31.22 10.90 -14.41
N LYS A 227 -31.43 12.16 -14.00
CA LYS A 227 -32.22 13.11 -14.78
C LYS A 227 -31.33 13.74 -15.83
N LEU A 228 -31.64 13.50 -17.11
CA LEU A 228 -30.95 14.14 -18.22
C LEU A 228 -31.58 15.51 -18.49
N VAL A 229 -30.75 16.54 -18.60
CA VAL A 229 -31.17 17.90 -18.98
C VAL A 229 -30.63 18.19 -20.37
N SER A 230 -31.44 18.85 -21.20
CA SER A 230 -31.02 19.24 -22.56
C SER A 230 -29.79 20.15 -22.51
N PRO A 231 -28.80 19.98 -23.41
CA PRO A 231 -27.66 20.90 -23.52
C PRO A 231 -28.06 22.37 -23.72
N ASP A 232 -29.24 22.61 -24.32
CA ASP A 232 -29.74 23.95 -24.60
C ASP A 232 -30.46 24.61 -23.40
N ASN A 233 -30.63 23.90 -22.27
CA ASN A 233 -31.36 24.38 -21.09
C ASN A 233 -30.50 24.34 -19.82
N LEU A 234 -29.44 25.15 -19.80
CA LEU A 234 -28.54 25.28 -18.64
C LEU A 234 -29.25 25.80 -17.39
N ASP A 235 -30.25 26.68 -17.55
CA ASP A 235 -31.00 27.25 -16.41
C ASP A 235 -31.77 26.17 -15.66
N GLU A 236 -32.37 25.20 -16.37
CA GLU A 236 -33.02 24.05 -15.74
C GLU A 236 -32.01 23.20 -14.97
N LEU A 237 -30.82 22.95 -15.52
CA LEU A 237 -29.78 22.19 -14.81
C LEU A 237 -29.39 22.88 -13.50
N ILE A 238 -29.13 24.19 -13.53
CA ILE A 238 -28.78 24.97 -12.34
C ILE A 238 -29.92 24.92 -11.31
N ASN A 239 -31.16 25.12 -11.76
CA ASN A 239 -32.34 25.06 -10.89
C ASN A 239 -32.47 23.70 -10.18
N LEU A 240 -32.27 22.60 -10.92
CA LEU A 240 -32.31 21.25 -10.35
C LEU A 240 -31.17 21.00 -9.37
N LEU A 241 -29.95 21.46 -9.68
CA LEU A 241 -28.80 21.31 -8.79
C LEU A 241 -28.95 22.12 -7.49
N HIS A 242 -29.50 23.33 -7.56
CA HIS A 242 -29.66 24.22 -6.41
C HIS A 242 -30.88 23.85 -5.54
N ASN A 243 -32.04 23.62 -6.16
CA ASN A 243 -33.30 23.48 -5.43
C ASN A 243 -33.67 22.02 -5.12
N GLU A 244 -33.33 21.07 -6.00
CA GLU A 244 -33.69 19.66 -5.84
C GLU A 244 -32.53 18.87 -5.21
N ALA A 245 -31.36 18.86 -5.88
CA ALA A 245 -30.19 18.09 -5.42
C ALA A 245 -29.43 18.77 -4.27
N LYS A 246 -29.50 20.10 -4.17
CA LYS A 246 -28.83 20.94 -3.16
C LYS A 246 -27.31 20.70 -3.07
N VAL A 247 -26.67 20.64 -4.23
CA VAL A 247 -25.22 20.39 -4.35
C VAL A 247 -24.42 21.63 -4.77
N ILE A 248 -25.11 22.73 -5.09
CA ILE A 248 -24.55 24.06 -5.37
C ILE A 248 -25.40 25.16 -4.73
#